data_AF-A0AA43BBZ1-F1
#
_entry.id   AF-A0AA43BBZ1-F1
#
_cell.length_a   1.000
_cell.length_b   1.000
_cell.length_c   1.000
_cell.angle_alpha   90.00
_cell.angle_beta   90.00
_cell.angle_gamma   90.00
#
_symmetry.space_group_name_H-M   'P 1'
#
loop_
_entity.id
_entity.type
_entity.pdbx_description
1 polymer ?
#
loop_
_entity_poly.entity_id
_entity_poly.type
_entity_poly.pdbx_seq_one_letter_code
_entity_poly.pdbx_strand_id
1 'polypeptide(L)'
;MTSITVTVEDDDGSEVGWFVQLLSWAPNDVHLIVHDLKFVGEHDKKFHFSSADLPSGEYGLRLALQGPGRKVGASVTSPSAIFYPAGKSWPLSLKVPTTTTQTSNTWFFRT
;
A
#
# COMPACT_ATOMS: atom_id res chain seq x y z
N MET A 1 13.24 11.87 -9.72
CA MET A 1 12.19 12.05 -8.71
C MET A 1 10.98 11.35 -9.25
N THR A 2 10.41 10.43 -8.46
CA THR A 2 9.38 9.50 -8.94
C THR A 2 8.19 9.62 -8.00
N SER A 3 7.01 9.96 -8.51
CA SER A 3 5.76 9.79 -7.76
C SER A 3 5.24 8.36 -7.99
N ILE A 4 4.56 7.83 -6.97
CA ILE A 4 3.86 6.55 -7.11
C ILE A 4 2.35 6.78 -7.02
N THR A 5 1.61 5.97 -7.74
CA THR A 5 0.16 5.88 -7.60
C THR A 5 -0.19 4.54 -7.00
N VAL A 6 -0.86 4.54 -5.85
CA VAL A 6 -1.43 3.34 -5.24
C VAL A 6 -2.89 3.23 -5.66
N THR A 7 -3.30 2.07 -6.15
CA THR A 7 -4.69 1.79 -6.47
C THR A 7 -5.18 0.68 -5.55
N VAL A 8 -6.26 0.93 -4.81
CA VAL A 8 -6.89 -0.01 -3.89
C VAL A 8 -8.23 -0.47 -4.45
N GLU A 9 -8.49 -1.76 -4.41
CA GLU A 9 -9.75 -2.36 -4.86
C GLU A 9 -10.30 -3.35 -3.83
N ASP A 10 -11.61 -3.27 -3.59
CA ASP A 10 -12.33 -4.27 -2.79
C ASP A 10 -12.70 -5.44 -3.70
N ASP A 11 -12.06 -6.58 -3.48
CA ASP A 11 -12.21 -7.76 -4.36
C ASP A 11 -13.60 -8.41 -4.23
N ASP A 12 -14.34 -8.12 -3.15
CA ASP A 12 -15.65 -8.74 -2.86
C ASP A 12 -16.83 -7.75 -2.96
N GLY A 13 -16.59 -6.50 -3.39
CA GLY A 13 -17.61 -5.49 -3.63
C GLY A 13 -18.32 -4.96 -2.38
N SER A 14 -17.74 -5.15 -1.19
CA SER A 14 -18.29 -4.62 0.06
C SER A 14 -17.69 -3.27 0.47
N GLU A 15 -18.48 -2.47 1.19
CA GLU A 15 -17.98 -1.23 1.80
C GLU A 15 -17.12 -1.57 3.02
N VAL A 16 -15.81 -1.51 2.88
CA VAL A 16 -14.84 -1.77 3.95
C VAL A 16 -14.04 -0.51 4.23
N GLY A 17 -13.73 -0.25 5.50
CA GLY A 17 -12.73 0.75 5.85
C GLY A 17 -11.33 0.20 5.62
N TRP A 18 -10.48 0.93 4.92
CA TRP A 18 -9.06 0.58 4.78
C TRP A 18 -8.21 1.83 4.75
N PHE A 19 -6.93 1.67 5.08
CA PHE A 19 -5.93 2.72 4.90
C PHE A 19 -4.61 2.14 4.42
N VAL A 20 -3.95 2.89 3.53
CA VAL A 20 -2.62 2.57 3.00
C VAL A 20 -1.61 3.47 3.69
N GLN A 21 -0.49 2.90 4.13
CA GLN A 21 0.64 3.64 4.65
C GLN A 21 1.83 3.44 3.72
N LEU A 22 2.43 4.55 3.28
CA LEU A 22 3.73 4.58 2.63
C LEU A 22 4.78 5.02 3.65
N LEU A 23 5.87 4.29 3.74
CA LEU A 23 6.88 4.42 4.78
C LEU A 23 8.27 4.47 4.16
N SER A 24 9.22 5.16 4.78
CA SER A 24 10.65 5.01 4.53
C SER A 24 11.44 5.12 5.83
N TRP A 25 12.73 4.80 5.81
CA TRP A 25 13.63 5.08 6.93
C TRP A 25 14.31 6.43 6.72
N ALA A 26 14.51 7.18 7.78
CA ALA A 26 15.36 8.36 7.74
C ALA A 26 16.81 7.95 7.43
N PRO A 27 17.53 8.66 6.53
CA PRO A 27 18.92 8.35 6.25
C PRO A 27 19.76 8.45 7.53
N ASN A 28 20.39 7.34 7.92
CA ASN A 28 21.24 7.22 9.11
C ASN A 28 20.49 7.23 10.45
N ASP A 29 19.20 6.90 10.47
CA ASP A 29 18.42 6.88 11.69
C ASP A 29 17.43 5.69 11.69
N VAL A 30 17.02 5.26 12.89
CA VAL A 30 16.06 4.18 13.13
C VAL A 30 14.62 4.70 13.20
N HIS A 31 14.37 5.93 12.75
CA HIS A 31 13.03 6.50 12.69
C HIS A 31 12.36 6.22 11.34
N LEU A 32 11.11 5.74 11.43
CA LEU A 32 10.23 5.60 10.27
C LEU A 32 9.63 6.96 9.91
N ILE A 33 9.71 7.30 8.64
CA ILE A 33 9.02 8.44 8.02
C ILE A 33 7.74 7.90 7.39
N VAL A 34 6.59 8.46 7.77
CA VAL A 34 5.32 8.21 7.11
C VAL A 34 5.13 9.25 6.02
N HIS A 35 4.83 8.80 4.81
CA HIS A 35 4.58 9.65 3.65
C HIS A 35 3.08 9.78 3.42
N ASP A 36 2.65 10.99 3.08
CA ASP A 36 1.26 11.25 2.74
C ASP A 36 0.91 10.66 1.36
N LEU A 37 -0.23 9.98 1.32
CA LEU A 37 -0.89 9.53 0.10
C LEU A 37 -2.17 10.36 -0.07
N LYS A 38 -2.21 11.18 -1.12
CA LYS A 38 -3.37 12.02 -1.41
C LYS A 38 -4.39 11.22 -2.21
N PHE A 39 -5.64 11.24 -1.78
CA PHE A 39 -6.73 10.67 -2.57
C PHE A 39 -6.90 11.47 -3.87
N VAL A 40 -6.84 10.76 -5.00
CA VAL A 40 -6.96 11.33 -6.34
C VAL A 40 -8.38 11.19 -6.87
N GLY A 41 -9.02 10.06 -6.61
CA GLY A 41 -10.37 9.78 -7.10
C GLY A 41 -10.71 8.29 -7.07
N GLU A 42 -11.97 8.00 -7.41
CA GLU A 42 -12.47 6.64 -7.58
C GLU A 42 -12.85 6.41 -9.05
N HIS A 43 -12.33 5.36 -9.66
CA HIS A 43 -12.64 4.94 -11.03
C HIS A 43 -12.77 3.42 -11.09
N ASP A 44 -13.82 2.91 -11.73
CA ASP A 44 -14.09 1.48 -11.87
C ASP A 44 -14.05 0.69 -10.55
N LYS A 45 -14.59 1.29 -9.48
CA LYS A 45 -14.57 0.76 -8.09
C LYS A 45 -13.16 0.60 -7.50
N LYS A 46 -12.19 1.33 -8.04
CA LYS A 46 -10.83 1.40 -7.52
C LYS A 46 -10.56 2.80 -7.01
N PHE A 47 -9.95 2.85 -5.84
CA PHE A 47 -9.57 4.10 -5.19
C PHE A 47 -8.11 4.38 -5.47
N HIS A 48 -7.84 5.56 -6.01
CA HIS A 48 -6.49 5.95 -6.42
C HIS A 48 -5.90 6.97 -5.45
N PHE A 49 -4.66 6.75 -5.06
CA PHE A 49 -3.88 7.63 -4.22
C PHE A 49 -2.55 7.92 -4.88
N SER A 50 -2.01 9.12 -4.67
CA SER A 50 -0.72 9.52 -5.20
C SER A 50 0.17 10.10 -4.11
N SER A 51 1.46 9.76 -4.14
CA SER A 51 2.47 10.38 -3.29
C SER A 51 2.92 11.73 -3.86
N ALA A 52 3.56 12.54 -3.03
CA ALA A 52 4.48 13.55 -3.55
C ALA A 52 5.66 12.88 -4.29
N ASP A 53 6.48 13.69 -4.97
CA ASP A 53 7.71 13.20 -5.61
C ASP A 53 8.66 12.60 -4.57
N LEU A 54 8.97 11.31 -4.75
CA LEU A 54 9.84 10.56 -3.85
C LEU A 54 11.28 10.61 -4.39
N PRO A 55 12.28 10.92 -3.54
CA PRO A 55 13.67 10.65 -3.83
C PRO A 55 13.93 9.15 -4.03
N SER A 56 15.03 8.82 -4.69
CA SER A 56 15.50 7.42 -4.78
C SER A 56 15.79 6.88 -3.39
N GLY A 57 15.22 5.72 -3.06
CA GLY A 57 15.40 5.12 -1.74
C GLY A 57 14.60 3.83 -1.55
N GLU A 58 14.60 3.31 -0.33
CA GLU A 58 13.79 2.15 0.05
C GLU A 58 12.50 2.60 0.73
N TYR A 59 11.40 2.06 0.25
CA TYR A 59 10.05 2.39 0.72
C TYR A 59 9.29 1.13 1.09
N GLY A 60 8.49 1.23 2.14
CA GLY A 60 7.57 0.20 2.60
C GLY A 60 6.13 0.60 2.33
N LEU A 61 5.33 -0.29 1.76
CA LEU A 61 3.88 -0.14 1.67
C LEU A 61 3.21 -1.08 2.67
N ARG A 62 2.19 -0.60 3.37
CA ARG A 62 1.39 -1.40 4.31
C ARG A 62 -0.08 -1.09 4.11
N LEU A 63 -0.93 -2.12 4.12
CA LEU A 63 -2.38 -1.99 4.06
C LEU A 63 -2.97 -2.41 5.40
N ALA A 64 -3.85 -1.59 5.95
CA ALA A 64 -4.60 -1.88 7.15
C ALA A 64 -6.09 -1.94 6.84
N LEU A 65 -6.74 -2.98 7.34
CA LEU A 65 -8.11 -3.30 7.02
C LEU A 65 -8.97 -3.22 8.28
N GLN A 66 -9.96 -2.32 8.22
CA GLN A 66 -10.99 -2.12 9.23
C GLN A 66 -12.27 -2.81 8.76
N GLY A 67 -12.36 -4.10 9.06
CA GLY A 67 -13.53 -4.91 8.73
C GLY A 67 -13.16 -6.39 8.63
N PRO A 68 -13.60 -7.24 9.56
CA PRO A 68 -13.35 -8.67 9.47
C PRO A 68 -13.91 -9.30 8.18
N GLY A 69 -13.21 -10.30 7.64
CA GLY A 69 -13.76 -11.25 6.66
C GLY A 69 -13.66 -10.84 5.20
N ARG A 70 -12.90 -9.78 4.91
CA ARG A 70 -12.89 -9.10 3.61
C ARG A 70 -11.58 -9.30 2.86
N LYS A 71 -11.60 -9.08 1.55
CA LYS A 71 -10.43 -9.17 0.68
C LYS A 71 -10.21 -7.83 -0.02
N VAL A 72 -9.01 -7.28 0.12
CA VAL A 72 -8.63 -6.01 -0.48
C VAL A 72 -7.30 -6.17 -1.21
N GLY A 73 -7.23 -5.63 -2.41
CA GLY A 73 -6.04 -5.55 -3.25
C GLY A 73 -5.46 -4.14 -3.26
N ALA A 74 -4.13 -4.02 -3.29
CA ALA A 74 -3.42 -2.78 -3.54
C ALA A 74 -2.38 -2.99 -4.64
N SER A 75 -2.36 -2.11 -5.63
CA SER A 75 -1.39 -2.11 -6.73
C SER A 75 -0.65 -0.78 -6.79
N VAL A 76 0.56 -0.77 -7.33
CA VAL A 76 1.36 0.44 -7.49
C VAL A 76 1.74 0.63 -8.94
N THR A 77 1.46 1.82 -9.48
CA THR A 77 1.91 2.26 -10.80
C THR A 77 3.31 2.87 -10.68
N SER A 78 4.16 2.59 -11.68
CA SER A 78 5.64 2.75 -11.65
C SER A 78 6.35 1.67 -10.80
N PRO A 79 6.17 0.37 -11.12
CA PRO A 79 6.56 -0.70 -10.22
C PRO A 79 8.07 -0.91 -10.24
N SER A 80 8.73 -0.57 -9.15
CA SER A 80 9.96 -1.28 -8.80
C SER A 80 9.63 -2.66 -8.27
N ALA A 81 10.55 -3.60 -8.47
CA ALA A 81 10.43 -4.94 -7.94
C ALA A 81 10.36 -4.92 -6.41
N ILE A 82 9.45 -5.71 -5.84
CA ILE A 82 9.39 -5.95 -4.40
C ILE A 82 10.57 -6.84 -4.05
N PHE A 83 11.45 -6.37 -3.17
CA PHE A 83 12.57 -7.18 -2.67
C PHE A 83 12.24 -7.87 -1.35
N TYR A 84 11.22 -7.39 -0.62
CA TYR A 84 10.71 -8.08 0.57
C TYR A 84 9.18 -7.97 0.68
N PRO A 85 8.46 -9.08 0.92
CA PRO A 85 8.97 -10.46 0.97
C PRO A 85 9.55 -10.88 -0.38
N ALA A 86 10.64 -11.65 -0.36
CA ALA A 86 11.31 -12.09 -1.58
C ALA A 86 10.35 -12.85 -2.50
N GLY A 87 10.44 -12.60 -3.81
CA GLY A 87 9.63 -13.27 -4.82
C GLY A 87 8.18 -12.77 -4.92
N LYS A 88 7.81 -11.68 -4.25
CA LYS A 88 6.50 -11.03 -4.42
C LYS A 88 6.50 -10.08 -5.63
N SER A 89 5.31 -9.86 -6.18
CA SER A 89 5.05 -8.92 -7.27
C SER A 89 3.78 -8.13 -7.00
N TRP A 90 3.62 -7.00 -7.68
CA TRP A 90 2.34 -6.29 -7.75
C TRP A 90 1.33 -7.09 -8.60
N PRO A 91 0.02 -6.98 -8.36
CA PRO A 91 -0.63 -6.34 -7.22
C PRO A 91 -0.47 -7.16 -5.92
N LEU A 92 -0.51 -6.47 -4.79
CA LEU A 92 -0.56 -7.08 -3.46
C LEU A 92 -2.01 -7.35 -3.09
N SER A 93 -2.32 -8.51 -2.51
CA SER A 93 -3.67 -8.81 -2.02
C SER A 93 -3.63 -9.38 -0.61
N LEU A 94 -4.62 -9.02 0.19
CA LEU A 94 -4.81 -9.54 1.55
C LEU A 94 -6.22 -10.07 1.70
N LYS A 95 -6.35 -11.15 2.46
CA LYS A 95 -7.63 -11.68 2.93
C LYS A 95 -7.64 -11.64 4.45
N VAL A 96 -8.61 -10.94 5.02
CA VAL A 96 -8.78 -10.77 6.46
C VAL A 96 -9.65 -11.89 7.01
N PRO A 97 -9.30 -12.50 8.15
CA PRO A 97 -10.19 -13.42 8.86
C PRO A 97 -11.54 -12.77 9.21
N THR A 98 -12.62 -13.55 9.23
CA THR A 98 -14.01 -13.07 9.47
C THR A 98 -14.31 -12.54 10.86
N THR A 99 -13.32 -12.48 11.75
CA THR A 99 -13.52 -12.13 13.16
C THR A 99 -12.64 -11.00 13.68
N THR A 100 -11.64 -10.55 12.93
CA THR A 100 -10.68 -9.54 13.40
C THR A 100 -10.34 -8.51 12.33
N THR A 101 -10.06 -7.27 12.74
CA THR A 101 -9.34 -6.30 11.90
C THR A 101 -7.87 -6.70 11.86
N GLN A 102 -7.19 -6.42 10.74
CA GLN A 102 -5.80 -6.83 10.57
C GLN A 102 -5.00 -5.80 9.78
N THR A 103 -3.71 -5.73 10.07
CA THR A 103 -2.74 -5.04 9.24
C THR A 103 -1.84 -6.04 8.52
N SER A 104 -1.50 -5.74 7.28
CA SER A 104 -0.58 -6.53 6.49
C SER A 104 0.85 -6.49 7.02
N ASN A 105 1.67 -7.40 6.48
CA ASN A 105 3.11 -7.21 6.43
C ASN A 105 3.46 -5.93 5.66
N THR A 106 4.62 -5.36 5.94
CA THR A 106 5.17 -4.26 5.13
C THR A 106 5.89 -4.85 3.91
N TRP A 107 5.55 -4.37 2.72
CA TRP A 107 6.21 -4.75 1.47
C TRP A 107 7.20 -3.68 1.04
N PHE A 108 8.46 -4.06 0.84
CA PHE A 108 9.52 -3.12 0.51
C PHE A 108 9.91 -3.15 -0.97
N PHE A 109 10.08 -1.96 -1.53
CA PHE A 109 10.47 -1.68 -2.91
C PHE A 109 11.42 -0.47 -2.95
N ARG A 110 12.04 -0.21 -4.10
CA ARG A 110 12.91 0.95 -4.33
C ARG A 110 12.25 1.95 -5.28
N THR A 111 12.67 3.22 -5.30
CA THR A 111 12.21 4.21 -6.30
C THR A 111 13.36 4.79 -7.10
#